data_AF-A0A0V0R3H0-F1
#
_entry.id   AF-A0A0V0R3H0-F1
#
_cell.length_a   1.000
_cell.length_b   1.000
_cell.length_c   1.000
_cell.angle_alpha   90.00
_cell.angle_beta   90.00
_cell.angle_gamma   90.00
#
_symmetry.space_group_name_H-M   'P 1'
#
loop_
_entity.id
_entity.type
_entity.pdbx_description
1 polymer ?
#
loop_
_entity_poly.entity_id
_entity_poly.type
_entity_poly.pdbx_seq_one_letter_code
_entity_poly.pdbx_strand_id
1 'polypeptide(L)'
;MNQNISNIKIPYLQCPHQGLHYGEELNFLCITGECPENGLICSICRAQKHKDHKIIQLKKFLVDINYSFTQQEKKQKFNIEDLLENIEVMQQENLYTLKKFVENISEKIKNLEESLHSTYKTIIEGEFKDFSVYNQQCKQIIDTIKITPNNTIEFDYDPEKQINKFKYLQKNFLNQAEILKTEFTSQINNIISQIDKTKNLDDQQQYQHLNINQNTYSTKIQTPFLKFNQTLAPKQITVNFKQNQATQTSSTNQDKRIALLEPALNKTGKSYFAFFIKKFVNWVGIGISQKQTLQNCDFKFKYQSLGHGSYFVSANGFTWSTSIKEQNAANLGFKFKQNDIILCELDIEQKKFTILSHYNPKDQFCFENIEIPTNDTLHASVNICNAGEAVEIIEWNPEFSKHFQSFLQQKKQPIKQSINNPKIIDNYNYLKDDAYDYWSDLDVADQFFNK
;
A
#
# COMPACT_ATOMS: atom_id res chain seq x y z
N MET A 1 -4.21 -14.78 13.52
CA MET A 1 -4.83 -15.02 14.84
C MET A 1 -5.33 -16.46 14.88
N ASN A 2 -4.57 -17.39 15.46
CA ASN A 2 -5.03 -18.77 15.70
C ASN A 2 -5.51 -18.87 17.16
N GLN A 3 -6.62 -18.21 17.49
CA GLN A 3 -7.28 -18.51 18.76
C GLN A 3 -7.95 -19.87 18.61
N ASN A 4 -7.68 -20.77 19.55
CA ASN A 4 -8.19 -22.15 19.59
C ASN A 4 -9.73 -22.14 19.62
N ILE A 5 -10.37 -22.20 18.45
CA ILE A 5 -11.84 -22.31 18.29
C ILE A 5 -12.37 -23.54 19.04
N SER A 6 -11.51 -24.54 19.29
CA SER A 6 -11.83 -25.77 20.03
C SER A 6 -12.40 -25.53 21.43
N ASN A 7 -12.19 -24.35 22.04
CA ASN A 7 -12.66 -24.05 23.39
C ASN A 7 -13.94 -23.20 23.46
N ILE A 8 -14.46 -22.74 22.32
CA ILE A 8 -15.68 -21.94 22.30
C ILE A 8 -16.90 -22.88 22.39
N LYS A 9 -17.54 -22.91 23.56
CA LYS A 9 -18.83 -23.60 23.73
C LYS A 9 -19.93 -22.69 23.18
N ILE A 10 -20.46 -23.03 22.00
CA ILE A 10 -21.64 -22.36 21.44
C ILE A 10 -22.87 -23.06 22.02
N PRO A 11 -23.73 -22.36 22.80
CA PRO A 11 -24.98 -22.96 23.28
C PRO A 11 -25.91 -23.25 22.08
N TYR A 12 -26.60 -24.38 22.11
CA TYR A 12 -27.63 -24.67 21.11
C TYR A 12 -28.82 -23.72 21.28
N LEU A 13 -29.37 -23.26 20.16
CA LEU A 13 -30.63 -22.53 20.15
C LEU A 13 -31.77 -23.47 20.56
N GLN A 14 -32.81 -22.93 21.18
CA GLN A 14 -34.01 -23.69 21.56
C GLN A 14 -35.10 -23.54 20.52
N CYS A 15 -35.92 -24.58 20.35
CA CYS A 15 -37.00 -24.58 19.38
C CYS A 15 -38.12 -23.60 19.77
N PRO A 16 -38.57 -22.72 18.85
CA PRO A 16 -39.61 -21.74 19.14
C PRO A 16 -41.04 -22.31 19.08
N HIS A 17 -41.21 -23.56 18.61
CA HIS A 17 -42.52 -24.17 18.54
C HIS A 17 -43.06 -24.50 19.93
N GLN A 18 -44.36 -24.29 20.13
CA GLN A 18 -45.04 -24.55 21.39
C GLN A 18 -45.23 -26.05 21.66
N GLY A 19 -45.70 -26.38 22.87
CA GLY A 19 -45.98 -27.75 23.29
C GLY A 19 -44.69 -28.51 23.60
N LEU A 20 -44.60 -29.75 23.12
CA LEU A 20 -43.46 -30.62 23.40
C LEU A 20 -42.14 -30.14 22.78
N HIS A 21 -42.20 -29.21 21.83
CA HIS A 21 -41.01 -28.64 21.17
C HIS A 21 -40.31 -27.57 22.03
N TYR A 22 -41.03 -26.91 22.93
CA TYR A 22 -40.51 -25.77 23.67
C TYR A 22 -39.34 -26.17 24.57
N GLY A 23 -38.17 -25.56 24.34
CA GLY A 23 -36.95 -25.83 25.09
C GLY A 23 -36.05 -26.92 24.50
N GLU A 24 -36.50 -27.68 23.50
CA GLU A 24 -35.66 -28.65 22.80
C GLU A 24 -34.55 -27.97 21.99
N GLU A 25 -33.34 -28.54 22.01
CA GLU A 25 -32.18 -28.01 21.28
C GLU A 25 -32.33 -28.19 19.76
N LEU A 26 -32.00 -27.14 19.01
CA LEU A 26 -31.94 -27.14 17.55
C LEU A 26 -30.62 -27.74 17.06
N ASN A 27 -30.55 -29.07 17.03
CA ASN A 27 -29.34 -29.84 16.72
C ASN A 27 -29.32 -30.46 15.30
N PHE A 28 -30.35 -30.22 14.49
CA PHE A 28 -30.45 -30.69 13.11
C PHE A 28 -30.65 -29.54 12.13
N LEU A 29 -30.24 -29.73 10.89
CA LEU A 29 -30.40 -28.80 9.78
C LEU A 29 -31.20 -29.49 8.65
N CYS A 30 -32.39 -28.98 8.34
CA CYS A 30 -33.15 -29.36 7.15
C CYS A 30 -32.60 -28.60 5.93
N ILE A 31 -32.12 -29.35 4.93
CA ILE A 31 -31.53 -28.79 3.70
C ILE A 31 -32.38 -29.10 2.46
N THR A 32 -33.65 -29.43 2.64
CA THR A 32 -34.58 -29.69 1.54
C THR A 32 -35.08 -28.35 1.00
N GLY A 33 -34.78 -28.05 -0.27
CA GLY A 33 -35.02 -26.72 -0.86
C GLY A 33 -36.50 -26.29 -0.88
N GLU A 34 -37.42 -27.24 -0.97
CA GLU A 34 -38.87 -26.99 -1.00
C GLU A 34 -39.50 -26.94 0.40
N CYS A 35 -38.72 -27.15 1.47
CA CYS A 35 -39.24 -27.13 2.83
C CYS A 35 -39.48 -25.68 3.29
N PRO A 36 -40.70 -25.29 3.68
CA PRO A 36 -41.00 -23.94 4.15
C PRO A 36 -40.38 -23.64 5.52
N GLU A 37 -40.02 -24.68 6.28
CA GLU A 37 -39.33 -24.62 7.57
C GLU A 37 -37.87 -25.12 7.40
N ASN A 38 -37.21 -24.77 6.29
CA ASN A 38 -35.80 -25.12 6.09
C ASN A 38 -34.89 -24.41 7.13
N GLY A 39 -33.74 -25.02 7.45
CA GLY A 39 -32.86 -24.51 8.50
C GLY A 39 -32.85 -25.36 9.78
N LEU A 40 -32.63 -24.73 10.93
CA LEU A 40 -32.39 -25.39 12.21
C LEU A 40 -33.67 -25.96 12.82
N ILE A 41 -33.68 -27.26 13.12
CA ILE A 41 -34.83 -27.97 13.68
C ILE A 41 -34.43 -28.82 14.89
N CYS A 42 -35.38 -29.06 15.80
CA CYS A 42 -35.18 -29.96 16.93
C CYS A 42 -35.48 -31.43 16.58
N SER A 43 -35.23 -32.32 17.54
CA SER A 43 -35.50 -33.75 17.46
C SER A 43 -36.98 -34.07 17.13
N ILE A 44 -37.90 -33.27 17.66
CA ILE A 44 -39.35 -33.48 17.53
C ILE A 44 -39.85 -32.96 16.17
N CYS A 45 -39.40 -31.77 15.73
CA CYS A 45 -39.66 -31.28 14.36
C CYS A 45 -39.21 -32.31 13.32
N ARG A 46 -38.03 -32.89 13.53
CA ARG A 46 -37.50 -33.97 12.69
C ARG A 46 -38.47 -35.15 12.59
N ALA A 47 -39.01 -35.61 13.71
CA ALA A 47 -39.90 -36.77 13.74
C ALA A 47 -41.30 -36.49 13.15
N GLN A 48 -41.83 -35.28 13.35
CA GLN A 48 -43.21 -34.94 13.01
C GLN A 48 -43.36 -34.38 11.59
N LYS A 49 -42.57 -33.34 11.26
CA LYS A 49 -42.75 -32.55 10.04
C LYS A 49 -41.69 -32.80 8.97
N HIS A 50 -40.52 -33.30 9.36
CA HIS A 50 -39.37 -33.46 8.45
C HIS A 50 -38.97 -34.93 8.25
N LYS A 51 -39.88 -35.88 8.45
CA LYS A 51 -39.59 -37.32 8.37
C LYS A 51 -39.00 -37.73 7.01
N ASP A 52 -39.48 -37.11 5.94
CA ASP A 52 -39.08 -37.40 4.55
C ASP A 52 -38.12 -36.34 3.96
N HIS A 53 -37.63 -35.42 4.80
CA HIS A 53 -36.69 -34.38 4.36
C HIS A 53 -35.23 -34.84 4.49
N LYS A 54 -34.36 -34.25 3.66
CA LYS A 54 -32.91 -34.37 3.82
C LYS A 54 -32.45 -33.53 5.01
N ILE A 55 -32.00 -34.22 6.06
CA ILE A 55 -31.57 -33.62 7.32
C ILE A 55 -30.12 -33.98 7.62
N ILE A 56 -29.34 -33.02 8.11
CA ILE A 56 -27.96 -33.21 8.57
C ILE A 56 -27.85 -32.79 10.04
N GLN A 57 -27.03 -33.48 10.84
CA GLN A 57 -26.72 -33.00 12.20
C GLN A 57 -25.89 -31.72 12.12
N LEU A 58 -26.27 -30.69 12.88
CA LEU A 58 -25.61 -29.38 12.85
C LEU A 58 -24.09 -29.49 13.06
N LYS A 59 -23.66 -30.30 14.03
CA LYS A 59 -22.24 -30.53 14.31
C LYS A 59 -21.49 -31.09 13.11
N LYS A 60 -22.09 -32.04 12.38
CA LYS A 60 -21.47 -32.63 11.17
C LYS A 60 -21.38 -31.59 10.06
N PHE A 61 -22.44 -30.82 9.85
CA PHE A 61 -22.47 -29.74 8.87
C PHE A 61 -21.38 -28.69 9.13
N LEU A 62 -21.21 -28.26 10.39
CA LEU A 62 -20.15 -27.31 10.77
C LEU A 62 -18.74 -27.88 10.54
N VAL A 63 -18.52 -29.18 10.80
CA VAL A 63 -17.25 -29.85 10.49
C VAL A 63 -17.00 -29.87 8.98
N ASP A 64 -18.01 -30.20 8.17
CA ASP A 64 -17.89 -30.25 6.71
C ASP A 64 -17.62 -28.86 6.10
N ILE A 65 -18.25 -27.81 6.64
CA ILE A 65 -17.97 -26.42 6.29
C ILE A 65 -16.54 -26.04 6.65
N ASN A 66 -16.12 -26.30 7.89
CA ASN A 66 -14.77 -25.95 8.35
C ASN A 66 -13.70 -26.68 7.54
N TYR A 67 -13.94 -27.95 7.19
CA TYR A 67 -13.07 -28.71 6.30
C TYR A 67 -12.97 -28.08 4.90
N SER A 68 -14.11 -27.65 4.34
CA SER A 68 -14.16 -27.01 3.03
C SER A 68 -13.41 -25.67 3.01
N PHE A 69 -13.57 -24.84 4.06
CA PHE A 69 -12.80 -23.61 4.22
C PHE A 69 -11.30 -23.87 4.39
N THR A 70 -10.92 -24.84 5.23
CA THR A 70 -9.51 -25.20 5.44
C THR A 70 -8.86 -25.71 4.15
N GLN A 71 -9.60 -26.44 3.31
CA GLN A 71 -9.10 -26.91 2.02
C GLN A 71 -9.05 -25.79 0.97
N GLN A 72 -9.97 -24.83 1.02
CA GLN A 72 -9.89 -23.63 0.17
C GLN A 72 -8.72 -22.74 0.57
N GLU A 73 -8.46 -22.51 1.86
CA GLU A 73 -7.28 -21.76 2.33
C GLU A 73 -5.96 -22.42 1.89
N LYS A 74 -5.90 -23.75 1.85
CA LYS A 74 -4.74 -24.48 1.33
C LYS A 74 -4.59 -24.37 -0.19
N LYS A 75 -5.68 -24.19 -0.94
CA LYS A 75 -5.68 -24.01 -2.41
C LYS A 75 -5.61 -22.54 -2.86
N GLN A 76 -5.97 -21.60 -1.99
CA GLN A 76 -5.99 -20.15 -2.22
C GLN A 76 -4.92 -19.40 -1.40
N LYS A 77 -3.84 -20.07 -0.99
CA LYS A 77 -2.56 -19.37 -0.96
C LYS A 77 -2.18 -19.11 -2.42
N PHE A 78 -2.78 -18.05 -2.99
CA PHE A 78 -2.22 -17.37 -4.13
C PHE A 78 -0.83 -16.97 -3.67
N ASN A 79 0.17 -17.75 -4.06
CA ASN A 79 1.49 -17.59 -3.49
C ASN A 79 2.07 -16.33 -4.11
N ILE A 80 1.92 -15.21 -3.39
CA ILE A 80 2.50 -13.92 -3.79
C ILE A 80 4.00 -14.11 -4.03
N GLU A 81 4.63 -15.06 -3.32
CA GLU A 81 6.02 -15.45 -3.55
C GLU A 81 6.22 -16.04 -4.95
N ASP A 82 5.36 -16.94 -5.43
CA ASP A 82 5.44 -17.48 -6.80
C ASP A 82 5.20 -16.38 -7.86
N LEU A 83 4.29 -15.43 -7.59
CA LEU A 83 4.05 -14.30 -8.51
C LEU A 83 5.27 -13.38 -8.57
N LEU A 84 5.88 -13.07 -7.42
CA LEU A 84 7.09 -12.27 -7.33
C LEU A 84 8.27 -12.98 -8.00
N GLU A 85 8.41 -14.29 -7.80
CA GLU A 85 9.43 -15.12 -8.45
C GLU A 85 9.25 -15.09 -9.98
N ASN A 86 8.02 -15.22 -10.48
CA ASN A 86 7.74 -15.10 -11.92
C ASN A 86 8.06 -13.71 -12.48
N ILE A 87 7.81 -12.64 -11.73
CA ILE A 87 8.18 -11.27 -12.13
C ILE A 87 9.71 -11.13 -12.19
N GLU A 88 10.44 -11.67 -11.21
CA GLU A 88 11.90 -11.64 -11.18
C GLU A 88 12.51 -12.44 -12.35
N VAL A 89 11.99 -13.63 -12.65
CA VAL A 89 12.42 -14.44 -13.81
C VAL A 89 12.20 -13.66 -15.10
N MET A 90 11.01 -13.07 -15.29
CA MET A 90 10.70 -12.30 -16.49
C MET A 90 11.60 -11.04 -16.61
N GLN A 91 11.94 -10.40 -15.50
CA GLN A 91 12.89 -9.27 -15.50
C GLN A 91 14.29 -9.72 -15.92
N GLN A 92 14.77 -10.86 -15.43
CA GLN A 92 16.07 -11.41 -15.81
C GLN A 92 16.14 -11.80 -17.29
N GLU A 93 15.09 -12.41 -17.85
CA GLU A 93 15.01 -12.73 -19.27
C GLU A 93 15.05 -11.48 -20.16
N ASN A 94 14.36 -10.41 -19.74
CA ASN A 94 14.39 -9.13 -20.45
C ASN A 94 15.79 -8.49 -20.42
N LEU A 95 16.46 -8.51 -19.26
CA LEU A 95 17.83 -8.01 -19.13
C LEU A 95 18.82 -8.81 -19.97
N TYR A 96 18.69 -10.14 -19.98
CA TYR A 96 19.52 -11.02 -20.81
C TYR A 96 19.32 -10.74 -22.31
N THR A 97 18.07 -10.58 -22.74
CA THR A 97 17.75 -10.26 -24.14
C THR A 97 18.33 -8.90 -24.54
N LEU A 98 18.27 -7.91 -23.66
CA LEU A 98 18.88 -6.59 -23.88
C LEU A 98 20.41 -6.68 -23.96
N LYS A 99 21.05 -7.46 -23.07
CA LYS A 99 22.50 -7.68 -23.08
C LYS A 99 22.95 -8.28 -24.42
N LYS A 100 22.31 -9.37 -24.87
CA LYS A 100 22.60 -9.99 -26.17
C LYS A 100 22.44 -9.03 -27.35
N PHE A 101 21.44 -8.15 -27.27
CA PHE A 101 21.22 -7.14 -28.29
C PHE A 101 22.37 -6.11 -28.35
N VAL A 102 22.83 -5.63 -27.19
CA VAL A 102 23.99 -4.72 -27.10
C VAL A 102 25.27 -5.40 -27.59
N GLU A 103 25.49 -6.67 -27.23
CA GLU A 103 26.64 -7.45 -27.70
C GLU A 103 26.64 -7.58 -29.23
N ASN A 104 25.50 -7.89 -29.84
CA ASN A 104 25.35 -7.98 -31.30
C ASN A 104 25.64 -6.64 -32.00
N ILE A 105 25.19 -5.52 -31.42
CA ILE A 105 25.51 -4.19 -31.95
C ILE A 105 27.02 -3.92 -31.86
N SER A 106 27.63 -4.22 -30.72
CA SER A 106 29.07 -4.03 -30.49
C SER A 106 29.90 -4.81 -31.51
N GLU A 107 29.56 -6.09 -31.74
CA GLU A 107 30.21 -6.94 -32.74
C GLU A 107 30.07 -6.37 -34.15
N LYS A 108 28.89 -5.88 -34.53
CA LYS A 108 28.67 -5.24 -35.84
C LYS A 108 29.48 -3.95 -36.02
N ILE A 109 29.61 -3.14 -34.98
CA ILE A 109 30.44 -1.93 -35.00
C ILE A 109 31.90 -2.32 -35.19
N LYS A 110 32.40 -3.30 -34.44
CA LYS A 110 33.78 -3.79 -34.56
C LYS A 110 34.08 -4.33 -35.96
N ASN A 111 33.18 -5.14 -36.53
CA ASN A 111 33.34 -5.66 -37.89
C ASN A 111 33.36 -4.52 -38.94
N LEU A 112 32.56 -3.47 -38.74
CA LEU A 112 32.58 -2.29 -39.60
C LEU A 112 33.91 -1.53 -39.48
N GLU A 113 34.42 -1.33 -38.26
CA GLU A 113 35.71 -0.69 -38.00
C GLU A 113 36.86 -1.47 -38.66
N GLU A 114 36.89 -2.79 -38.49
CA GLU A 114 37.91 -3.66 -39.12
C GLU A 114 37.82 -3.61 -40.65
N SER A 115 36.61 -3.64 -41.21
CA SER A 115 36.40 -3.52 -42.66
C SER A 115 36.87 -2.16 -43.20
N LEU A 116 36.60 -1.08 -42.48
CA LEU A 116 37.06 0.26 -42.85
C LEU A 116 38.59 0.33 -42.77
N HIS A 117 39.18 -0.15 -41.69
CA HIS A 117 40.63 -0.14 -41.50
C HIS A 117 41.36 -0.96 -42.58
N SER A 118 40.86 -2.16 -42.89
CA SER A 118 41.38 -2.99 -43.97
C SER A 118 41.31 -2.26 -45.31
N THR A 119 40.17 -1.62 -45.61
CA THR A 119 39.99 -0.86 -46.85
C THR A 119 41.00 0.29 -46.94
N TYR A 120 41.17 1.07 -45.86
CA TYR A 120 42.16 2.14 -45.80
C TYR A 120 43.58 1.63 -46.02
N LYS A 121 43.94 0.50 -45.40
CA LYS A 121 45.25 -0.10 -45.56
C LYS A 121 45.51 -0.50 -47.01
N THR A 122 44.57 -1.16 -47.68
CA THR A 122 44.68 -1.53 -49.10
C THR A 122 44.78 -0.30 -50.01
N ILE A 123 44.13 0.82 -49.67
CA ILE A 123 44.28 2.10 -50.41
C ILE A 123 45.71 2.63 -50.26
N ILE A 124 46.24 2.68 -49.04
CA ILE A 124 47.56 3.25 -48.75
C ILE A 124 48.67 2.41 -49.38
N GLU A 125 48.54 1.08 -49.37
CA GLU A 125 49.53 0.15 -49.91
C GLU A 125 49.53 0.11 -51.46
N GLY A 126 48.59 0.81 -52.11
CA GLY A 126 48.55 0.94 -53.58
C GLY A 126 48.16 -0.37 -54.29
N GLU A 127 47.56 -1.32 -53.58
CA GLU A 127 47.18 -2.63 -54.12
C GLU A 127 45.93 -2.59 -55.01
N PHE A 128 45.26 -1.44 -55.13
CA PHE A 128 44.16 -1.25 -56.06
C PHE A 128 44.65 -1.10 -57.50
N LYS A 129 44.97 -2.24 -58.14
CA LYS A 129 45.25 -2.32 -59.57
C LYS A 129 43.99 -2.27 -60.43
N ASP A 130 42.83 -2.54 -59.84
CA ASP A 130 41.53 -2.54 -60.52
C ASP A 130 40.49 -1.74 -59.72
N PHE A 131 40.14 -0.58 -60.25
CA PHE A 131 39.17 0.35 -59.66
C PHE A 131 37.77 -0.25 -59.51
N SER A 132 37.45 -1.30 -60.27
CA SER A 132 36.15 -1.99 -60.21
C SER A 132 35.95 -2.78 -58.91
N VAL A 133 37.01 -3.41 -58.40
CA VAL A 133 36.99 -4.19 -57.14
C VAL A 133 36.84 -3.24 -55.93
N TYR A 134 37.54 -2.11 -55.95
CA TYR A 134 37.37 -1.04 -54.96
C TYR A 134 35.92 -0.55 -54.91
N ASN A 135 35.36 -0.22 -56.08
CA ASN A 135 33.98 0.23 -56.18
C ASN A 135 33.00 -0.83 -55.67
N GLN A 136 33.24 -2.12 -55.90
CA GLN A 136 32.37 -3.18 -55.42
C GLN A 136 32.44 -3.36 -53.89
N GLN A 137 33.63 -3.26 -53.29
CA GLN A 137 33.81 -3.34 -51.84
C GLN A 137 33.25 -2.10 -51.12
N CYS A 138 33.50 -0.91 -51.66
CA CYS A 138 32.86 0.31 -51.18
C CYS A 138 31.33 0.23 -51.35
N LYS A 139 30.83 -0.35 -52.44
CA LYS A 139 29.38 -0.53 -52.67
C LYS A 139 28.77 -1.53 -51.71
N GLN A 140 29.45 -2.59 -51.30
CA GLN A 140 28.97 -3.50 -50.25
C GLN A 140 28.87 -2.82 -48.87
N ILE A 141 29.85 -1.97 -48.52
CA ILE A 141 29.82 -1.15 -47.30
C ILE A 141 28.73 -0.08 -47.37
N ILE A 142 28.53 0.54 -48.54
CA ILE A 142 27.48 1.53 -48.80
C ILE A 142 26.09 0.87 -48.85
N ASP A 143 25.94 -0.34 -49.38
CA ASP A 143 24.66 -1.06 -49.42
C ASP A 143 24.19 -1.46 -48.01
N THR A 144 25.11 -1.60 -47.05
CA THR A 144 24.79 -1.72 -45.62
C THR A 144 24.42 -0.40 -44.92
N ILE A 145 24.62 0.75 -45.57
CA ILE A 145 24.44 2.09 -45.01
C ILE A 145 23.55 2.93 -45.96
N LYS A 146 22.25 3.07 -45.66
CA LYS A 146 21.36 3.88 -46.51
C LYS A 146 21.67 5.37 -46.33
N ILE A 147 22.34 5.98 -47.30
CA ILE A 147 22.58 7.43 -47.32
C ILE A 147 21.37 8.10 -47.97
N THR A 148 20.69 8.95 -47.22
CA THR A 148 19.54 9.74 -47.73
C THR A 148 20.03 10.88 -48.64
N PRO A 149 19.17 11.43 -49.52
CA PRO A 149 19.54 12.49 -50.49
C PRO A 149 20.18 13.76 -49.89
N ASN A 150 20.13 13.91 -48.56
CA ASN A 150 20.63 15.06 -47.83
C ASN A 150 22.01 14.81 -47.18
N ASN A 151 22.73 13.74 -47.56
CA ASN A 151 24.02 13.34 -46.97
C ASN A 151 23.95 12.91 -45.49
N THR A 152 22.78 12.53 -44.98
CA THR A 152 22.62 11.93 -43.66
C THR A 152 22.69 10.39 -43.74
N ILE A 153 23.56 9.81 -42.92
CA ILE A 153 23.77 8.36 -42.79
C ILE A 153 22.61 7.78 -41.99
N GLU A 154 21.71 7.02 -42.63
CA GLU A 154 20.67 6.23 -41.96
C GLU A 154 21.06 4.75 -41.96
N PHE A 155 21.27 4.20 -40.77
CA PHE A 155 21.30 2.75 -40.61
C PHE A 155 19.90 2.22 -40.92
N ASP A 156 19.78 1.12 -41.68
CA ASP A 156 18.51 0.37 -41.85
C ASP A 156 18.13 -0.37 -40.56
N TYR A 157 18.32 0.31 -39.44
CA TYR A 157 17.65 0.02 -38.19
C TYR A 157 16.34 0.79 -38.31
N ASP A 158 15.23 0.07 -38.33
CA ASP A 158 13.89 0.65 -38.26
C ASP A 158 13.51 0.69 -36.77
N PRO A 159 13.92 1.73 -36.01
CA PRO A 159 13.54 1.87 -34.62
C PRO A 159 12.02 1.95 -34.50
N GLU A 160 11.30 2.42 -35.52
CA GLU A 160 9.84 2.38 -35.53
C GLU A 160 9.32 0.94 -35.49
N LYS A 161 9.88 -0.01 -36.24
CA LYS A 161 9.50 -1.43 -36.17
C LYS A 161 9.78 -2.06 -34.81
N GLN A 162 10.91 -1.74 -34.17
CA GLN A 162 11.20 -2.24 -32.81
C GLN A 162 10.34 -1.56 -31.75
N ILE A 163 10.12 -0.25 -31.86
CA ILE A 163 9.19 0.51 -31.02
C ILE A 163 7.76 -0.01 -31.20
N ASN A 164 7.35 -0.36 -32.42
CA ASN A 164 6.04 -0.93 -32.70
C ASN A 164 5.91 -2.35 -32.14
N LYS A 165 6.98 -3.17 -32.19
CA LYS A 165 7.04 -4.48 -31.51
C LYS A 165 6.94 -4.31 -29.99
N PHE A 166 7.65 -3.35 -29.41
CA PHE A 166 7.56 -3.04 -27.99
C PHE A 166 6.18 -2.51 -27.59
N LYS A 167 5.61 -1.57 -28.34
CA LYS A 167 4.24 -1.07 -28.15
C LYS A 167 3.20 -2.19 -28.25
N TYR A 168 3.39 -3.14 -29.17
CA TYR A 168 2.55 -4.31 -29.29
C TYR A 168 2.64 -5.22 -28.06
N LEU A 169 3.86 -5.52 -27.59
CA LEU A 169 4.07 -6.31 -26.37
C LEU A 169 3.51 -5.60 -25.13
N GLN A 170 3.73 -4.30 -25.01
CA GLN A 170 3.17 -3.47 -23.95
C GLN A 170 1.64 -3.48 -23.98
N LYS A 171 1.02 -3.35 -25.16
CA LYS A 171 -0.43 -3.42 -25.32
C LYS A 171 -0.98 -4.79 -24.94
N ASN A 172 -0.31 -5.87 -25.32
CA ASN A 172 -0.69 -7.23 -24.93
C ASN A 172 -0.58 -7.43 -23.42
N PHE A 173 0.48 -6.92 -22.79
CA PHE A 173 0.64 -6.95 -21.33
C PHE A 173 -0.49 -6.17 -20.64
N LEU A 174 -0.79 -4.94 -21.09
CA LEU A 174 -1.88 -4.13 -20.53
C LEU A 174 -3.25 -4.82 -20.69
N ASN A 175 -3.49 -5.47 -21.83
CA ASN A 175 -4.70 -6.26 -22.04
C ASN A 175 -4.79 -7.45 -21.07
N GLN A 176 -3.69 -8.19 -20.86
CA GLN A 176 -3.67 -9.29 -19.88
C GLN A 176 -3.90 -8.77 -18.45
N ALA A 177 -3.32 -7.62 -18.09
CA ALA A 177 -3.52 -7.01 -16.79
C ALA A 177 -4.99 -6.58 -16.57
N GLU A 178 -5.65 -6.01 -17.58
CA GLU A 178 -7.08 -5.66 -17.49
C GLU A 178 -7.99 -6.90 -17.43
N ILE A 179 -7.65 -8.00 -18.13
CA ILE A 179 -8.37 -9.28 -17.99
C ILE A 179 -8.26 -9.78 -16.56
N LEU A 180 -7.05 -9.86 -16.01
CA LEU A 180 -6.82 -10.29 -14.62
C LEU A 180 -7.55 -9.42 -13.60
N LYS A 181 -7.53 -8.10 -13.79
CA LYS A 181 -8.26 -7.15 -12.94
C LYS A 181 -9.77 -7.37 -13.00
N THR A 182 -10.31 -7.65 -14.19
CA THR A 182 -11.74 -7.94 -14.37
C THR A 182 -12.13 -9.24 -13.69
N GLU A 183 -11.33 -10.29 -13.85
CA GLU A 183 -11.52 -11.58 -13.17
C GLU A 183 -11.48 -11.41 -11.65
N PHE A 184 -10.49 -10.70 -11.13
CA PHE A 184 -10.34 -10.42 -9.71
C PHE A 184 -11.53 -9.62 -9.15
N THR A 185 -11.99 -8.60 -9.89
CA THR A 185 -13.16 -7.80 -9.51
C THR A 185 -14.42 -8.67 -9.48
N SER A 186 -14.60 -9.57 -10.44
CA SER A 186 -15.73 -10.51 -10.48
C SER A 186 -15.70 -11.48 -9.29
N GLN A 187 -14.52 -11.98 -8.94
CA GLN A 187 -14.35 -12.85 -7.76
C GLN A 187 -14.66 -12.11 -6.45
N ILE A 188 -14.17 -10.87 -6.28
CA ILE A 188 -14.52 -10.04 -5.12
C ILE A 188 -16.03 -9.81 -5.04
N ASN A 189 -16.67 -9.46 -6.16
CA ASN A 189 -18.12 -9.25 -6.18
C ASN A 189 -18.90 -10.52 -5.83
N ASN A 190 -18.41 -11.70 -6.25
CA ASN A 190 -19.00 -12.97 -5.85
C ASN A 190 -18.88 -13.18 -4.33
N ILE A 191 -17.70 -12.93 -3.74
CA ILE A 191 -17.48 -13.00 -2.29
C ILE A 191 -18.41 -12.02 -1.55
N ILE A 192 -18.49 -10.77 -1.99
CA ILE A 192 -19.40 -9.76 -1.40
C ILE A 192 -20.84 -10.26 -1.47
N SER A 193 -21.28 -10.77 -2.62
CA SER A 193 -22.64 -11.29 -2.78
C SER A 193 -22.92 -12.50 -1.86
N GLN A 194 -21.90 -13.33 -1.59
CA GLN A 194 -22.03 -14.44 -0.65
C GLN A 194 -22.12 -13.93 0.78
N ILE A 195 -21.30 -12.95 1.17
CA ILE A 195 -21.35 -12.28 2.48
C ILE A 195 -22.71 -11.61 2.71
N ASP A 196 -23.25 -10.93 1.70
CA ASP A 196 -24.54 -10.26 1.82
C ASP A 196 -25.69 -11.27 1.92
N LYS A 197 -25.59 -12.43 1.24
CA LYS A 197 -26.55 -13.53 1.44
C LYS A 197 -26.50 -14.07 2.88
N THR A 198 -25.32 -14.16 3.49
CA THR A 198 -25.21 -14.57 4.91
C THR A 198 -25.70 -13.51 5.87
N LYS A 199 -25.46 -12.22 5.62
CA LYS A 199 -25.98 -11.12 6.46
C LYS A 199 -27.51 -11.05 6.44
N ASN A 200 -28.13 -11.23 5.28
CA ASN A 200 -29.59 -11.25 5.19
C ASN A 200 -30.23 -12.45 5.92
N LEU A 201 -29.50 -13.55 6.11
CA LEU A 201 -29.94 -14.68 6.94
C LEU A 201 -29.86 -14.35 8.45
N ASP A 202 -28.86 -13.57 8.87
CA ASP A 202 -28.72 -13.10 10.26
C ASP A 202 -29.73 -12.00 10.60
N ASP A 203 -29.99 -11.05 9.69
CA ASP A 203 -30.94 -9.96 9.92
C ASP A 203 -32.39 -10.48 10.02
N GLN A 204 -32.77 -11.53 9.30
CA GLN A 204 -34.09 -12.16 9.47
C GLN A 204 -34.25 -12.94 10.78
N GLN A 205 -33.15 -13.42 11.39
CA GLN A 205 -33.19 -14.12 12.69
C GLN A 205 -33.05 -13.14 13.88
N GLN A 206 -32.43 -11.97 13.69
CA GLN A 206 -32.27 -10.97 14.76
C GLN A 206 -33.54 -10.20 15.12
N TYR A 207 -34.53 -10.08 14.22
CA TYR A 207 -35.79 -9.39 14.55
C TYR A 207 -36.69 -10.16 15.53
N GLN A 208 -36.40 -11.42 15.87
CA GLN A 208 -37.16 -12.17 16.89
C GLN A 208 -36.50 -12.23 18.27
N HIS A 209 -35.23 -11.84 18.42
CA HIS A 209 -34.48 -12.03 19.68
C HIS A 209 -34.01 -10.75 20.39
N LEU A 210 -34.29 -9.56 19.86
CA LEU A 210 -33.77 -8.29 20.39
C LEU A 210 -34.44 -7.74 21.68
N ASN A 211 -35.07 -8.57 22.51
CA ASN A 211 -35.62 -8.09 23.80
C ASN A 211 -35.07 -8.77 25.05
N ILE A 212 -34.13 -9.72 24.96
CA ILE A 212 -33.60 -10.37 26.17
C ILE A 212 -32.09 -10.60 25.99
N ASN A 213 -31.29 -9.93 26.84
CA ASN A 213 -29.84 -10.11 27.05
C ASN A 213 -28.87 -9.26 26.20
N GLN A 214 -28.79 -7.96 26.51
CA GLN A 214 -27.60 -7.14 26.23
C GLN A 214 -26.82 -6.84 27.52
N ASN A 215 -26.20 -7.85 28.12
CA ASN A 215 -25.13 -7.60 29.09
C ASN A 215 -24.07 -8.70 28.98
N THR A 216 -22.80 -8.30 29.01
CA THR A 216 -21.58 -9.13 29.09
C THR A 216 -21.09 -9.85 27.83
N TYR A 217 -20.78 -9.08 26.77
CA TYR A 217 -19.63 -9.40 25.91
C TYR A 217 -18.82 -8.13 25.68
N SER A 218 -17.51 -8.23 25.91
CA SER A 218 -16.54 -7.14 25.67
C SER A 218 -16.54 -6.77 24.19
N THR A 219 -17.40 -5.83 23.83
CA THR A 219 -17.36 -5.11 22.57
C THR A 219 -15.98 -4.49 22.47
N LYS A 220 -15.15 -4.99 21.55
CA LYS A 220 -14.02 -4.20 21.05
C LYS A 220 -14.62 -2.90 20.57
N ILE A 221 -14.44 -1.84 21.34
CA ILE A 221 -14.88 -0.49 20.99
C ILE A 221 -14.17 -0.18 19.68
N GLN A 222 -14.88 -0.33 18.56
CA GLN A 222 -14.40 0.18 17.28
C GLN A 222 -14.35 1.68 17.47
N THR A 223 -13.14 2.22 17.64
CA THR A 223 -12.95 3.67 17.64
C THR A 223 -13.44 4.17 16.28
N PRO A 224 -14.43 5.08 16.26
CA PRO A 224 -14.96 5.60 15.01
C PRO A 224 -13.84 6.23 14.18
N PHE A 225 -13.82 5.89 12.89
CA PHE A 225 -12.81 6.39 11.97
C PHE A 225 -12.89 7.91 11.82
N LEU A 226 -11.77 8.61 12.01
CA LEU A 226 -11.68 10.06 11.93
C LEU A 226 -11.83 10.56 10.49
N LYS A 227 -12.63 11.59 10.27
CA LYS A 227 -12.87 12.21 8.96
C LYS A 227 -12.82 13.72 9.05
N PHE A 228 -12.31 14.37 8.01
CA PHE A 228 -12.44 15.83 7.90
C PHE A 228 -13.93 16.23 7.83
N ASN A 229 -14.27 17.33 8.50
CA ASN A 229 -15.61 17.91 8.44
C ASN A 229 -15.54 19.31 7.80
N GLN A 230 -16.28 19.50 6.70
CA GLN A 230 -16.32 20.78 5.97
C GLN A 230 -16.84 21.95 6.83
N THR A 231 -17.71 21.67 7.81
CA THR A 231 -18.23 22.69 8.76
C THR A 231 -17.20 23.10 9.81
N LEU A 232 -16.15 22.29 10.01
CA LEU A 232 -15.03 22.57 10.90
C LEU A 232 -13.74 22.89 10.12
N ALA A 233 -13.92 23.47 8.94
CA ALA A 233 -12.86 23.95 8.09
C ALA A 233 -13.27 25.33 7.51
N PRO A 234 -12.34 26.28 7.39
CA PRO A 234 -12.54 27.51 6.64
C PRO A 234 -12.98 27.23 5.21
N LYS A 235 -13.68 28.19 4.59
CA LYS A 235 -14.13 28.10 3.18
C LYS A 235 -12.99 27.90 2.18
N GLN A 236 -11.77 28.28 2.57
CA GLN A 236 -10.55 28.10 1.79
C GLN A 236 -10.10 26.64 1.74
N ILE A 237 -10.53 25.79 2.67
CA ILE A 237 -10.22 24.37 2.68
C ILE A 237 -11.44 23.60 2.18
N THR A 238 -11.26 22.88 1.09
CA THR A 238 -12.25 21.93 0.58
C THR A 238 -11.97 20.54 1.12
N VAL A 239 -13.01 19.87 1.60
CA VAL A 239 -12.95 18.50 2.10
C VAL A 239 -13.49 17.53 1.05
N ASN A 240 -12.67 16.54 0.68
CA ASN A 240 -13.09 15.39 -0.12
C ASN A 240 -13.41 14.21 0.80
N PHE A 241 -14.69 13.94 1.03
CA PHE A 241 -15.16 12.87 1.92
C PHE A 241 -14.87 11.45 1.42
N LYS A 242 -14.71 11.25 0.10
CA LYS A 242 -14.40 9.92 -0.45
C LYS A 242 -12.97 9.50 -0.15
N GLN A 243 -12.06 10.48 -0.10
CA GLN A 243 -10.64 10.29 0.15
C GLN A 243 -10.21 10.71 1.56
N ASN A 244 -11.16 11.12 2.41
CA ASN A 244 -10.90 11.76 3.70
C ASN A 244 -9.73 12.76 3.63
N GLN A 245 -9.79 13.67 2.67
CA GLN A 245 -8.71 14.61 2.35
C GLN A 245 -9.17 16.05 2.53
N ALA A 246 -8.31 16.90 3.08
CA ALA A 246 -8.46 18.34 3.10
C ALA A 246 -7.51 18.98 2.08
N THR A 247 -7.95 20.00 1.34
CA THR A 247 -7.15 20.69 0.33
C THR A 247 -7.39 22.19 0.38
N GLN A 248 -6.32 22.96 0.47
CA GLN A 248 -6.38 24.43 0.45
C GLN A 248 -6.58 24.90 -1.00
N THR A 249 -7.66 25.61 -1.28
CA THR A 249 -8.04 26.03 -2.64
C THR A 249 -7.42 27.36 -3.06
N SER A 250 -7.04 28.19 -2.09
CA SER A 250 -6.44 29.50 -2.32
C SER A 250 -5.35 29.79 -1.29
N SER A 251 -4.29 30.45 -1.73
CA SER A 251 -3.24 30.91 -0.82
C SER A 251 -3.79 32.10 -0.07
N THR A 252 -3.92 31.97 1.25
CA THR A 252 -4.39 33.08 2.08
C THR A 252 -3.36 33.44 3.12
N ASN A 253 -2.90 34.70 3.08
CA ASN A 253 -2.22 35.32 4.23
C ASN A 253 -3.17 35.55 5.40
N GLN A 254 -4.48 35.43 5.15
CA GLN A 254 -5.50 35.41 6.19
C GLN A 254 -5.41 34.05 6.87
N ASP A 255 -4.95 34.04 8.11
CA ASP A 255 -4.58 32.92 8.98
C ASP A 255 -5.66 31.80 9.21
N LYS A 256 -6.73 31.75 8.42
CA LYS A 256 -7.79 30.73 8.47
C LYS A 256 -7.38 29.48 7.71
N ARG A 257 -6.57 28.64 8.35
CA ARG A 257 -5.83 27.56 7.68
C ARG A 257 -6.00 26.20 8.35
N ILE A 258 -6.80 26.12 9.42
CA ILE A 258 -6.94 24.90 10.22
C ILE A 258 -8.21 24.15 9.86
N ALA A 259 -8.10 22.87 9.55
CA ALA A 259 -9.23 21.95 9.41
C ALA A 259 -9.21 20.91 10.52
N LEU A 260 -10.37 20.67 11.13
CA LEU A 260 -10.56 19.66 12.18
C LEU A 260 -11.15 18.37 11.62
N LEU A 261 -10.83 17.26 12.29
CA LEU A 261 -11.43 15.96 12.06
C LEU A 261 -12.49 15.65 13.11
N GLU A 262 -13.49 14.84 12.74
CA GLU A 262 -14.50 14.29 13.62
C GLU A 262 -14.51 12.76 13.58
N PRO A 263 -14.91 12.08 14.68
CA PRO A 263 -15.35 12.68 15.96
C PRO A 263 -14.20 13.28 16.80
N ALA A 264 -14.55 13.89 17.93
CA ALA A 264 -13.56 14.31 18.91
C ALA A 264 -12.70 13.11 19.37
N LEU A 265 -11.45 13.38 19.72
CA LEU A 265 -10.56 12.38 20.30
C LEU A 265 -11.08 11.96 21.68
N ASN A 266 -10.76 10.72 22.08
CA ASN A 266 -11.26 10.18 23.35
C ASN A 266 -10.80 11.07 24.52
N LYS A 267 -11.71 11.30 25.47
CA LYS A 267 -11.39 12.04 26.71
C LYS A 267 -10.66 11.17 27.76
N THR A 268 -10.46 9.89 27.46
CA THR A 268 -9.81 8.92 28.33
C THR A 268 -8.95 7.98 27.49
N GLY A 269 -7.92 7.39 28.11
CA GLY A 269 -7.02 6.46 27.45
C GLY A 269 -6.23 7.06 26.28
N LYS A 270 -5.94 6.21 25.30
CA LYS A 270 -5.11 6.54 24.14
C LYS A 270 -5.91 6.67 22.86
N SER A 271 -5.50 7.60 22.00
CA SER A 271 -6.01 7.76 20.64
C SER A 271 -4.85 7.68 19.64
N TYR A 272 -5.09 7.01 18.52
CA TYR A 272 -4.11 6.78 17.47
C TYR A 272 -4.69 7.22 16.12
N PHE A 273 -3.93 8.00 15.37
CA PHE A 273 -4.31 8.44 14.03
C PHE A 273 -3.06 8.79 13.21
N ALA A 274 -3.19 8.85 11.88
CA ALA A 274 -2.07 9.20 11.02
C ALA A 274 -2.47 10.08 9.84
N PHE A 275 -1.56 10.96 9.45
CA PHE A 275 -1.71 11.86 8.31
C PHE A 275 -0.80 11.43 7.17
N PHE A 276 -1.33 11.45 5.94
CA PHE A 276 -0.57 11.29 4.73
C PHE A 276 -0.45 12.61 3.98
N ILE A 277 0.78 13.08 3.76
CA ILE A 277 1.07 14.35 3.12
C ILE A 277 0.99 14.20 1.59
N LYS A 278 -0.23 14.26 1.04
CA LYS A 278 -0.50 14.07 -0.40
C LYS A 278 0.24 15.06 -1.29
N LYS A 279 0.15 16.34 -0.94
CA LYS A 279 0.77 17.43 -1.71
C LYS A 279 1.29 18.48 -0.76
N PHE A 280 2.57 18.79 -0.91
CA PHE A 280 3.27 19.77 -0.10
C PHE A 280 3.80 20.87 -1.01
N VAL A 281 3.50 22.12 -0.69
CA VAL A 281 3.98 23.27 -1.47
C VAL A 281 5.01 24.03 -0.66
N ASN A 282 4.68 24.40 0.58
CA ASN A 282 5.59 25.20 1.40
C ASN A 282 5.43 24.94 2.90
N TRP A 283 4.20 24.92 3.43
CA TRP A 283 4.00 24.81 4.87
C TRP A 283 2.72 24.05 5.22
N VAL A 284 2.90 22.93 5.91
CA VAL A 284 1.82 22.11 6.49
C VAL A 284 2.16 21.85 7.96
N GLY A 285 1.18 22.06 8.84
CA GLY A 285 1.22 21.67 10.24
C GLY A 285 0.25 20.53 10.53
N ILE A 286 0.61 19.62 11.41
CA ILE A 286 -0.22 18.48 11.81
C ILE A 286 -0.21 18.33 13.32
N GLY A 287 -1.34 17.89 13.88
CA GLY A 287 -1.43 17.61 15.30
C GLY A 287 -2.86 17.58 15.83
N ILE A 288 -3.08 18.26 16.94
CA ILE A 288 -4.38 18.33 17.62
C ILE A 288 -4.75 19.77 17.97
N SER A 289 -6.04 20.05 18.04
CA SER A 289 -6.57 21.36 18.41
C SER A 289 -7.82 21.28 19.28
N GLN A 290 -8.01 22.33 20.07
CA GLN A 290 -9.18 22.62 20.89
C GLN A 290 -10.25 23.29 20.02
N LYS A 291 -11.39 22.62 19.84
CA LYS A 291 -12.43 23.02 18.89
C LYS A 291 -13.05 24.37 19.22
N GLN A 292 -13.47 24.59 20.47
CA GLN A 292 -14.13 25.83 20.88
C GLN A 292 -13.14 27.01 20.82
N THR A 293 -11.90 26.82 21.26
CA THR A 293 -10.85 27.85 21.14
C THR A 293 -10.64 28.28 19.69
N LEU A 294 -10.58 27.34 18.75
CA LEU A 294 -10.45 27.65 17.32
C LEU A 294 -11.70 28.28 16.72
N GLN A 295 -12.90 27.82 17.07
CA GLN A 295 -14.15 28.42 16.59
C GLN A 295 -14.29 29.87 17.07
N ASN A 296 -13.90 30.16 18.31
CA ASN A 296 -13.92 31.51 18.87
C ASN A 296 -12.96 32.47 18.15
N CYS A 297 -11.94 31.95 17.46
CA CYS A 297 -11.03 32.74 16.64
C CYS A 297 -11.26 32.56 15.13
N ASP A 298 -12.38 31.97 14.71
CA ASP A 298 -12.71 31.71 13.30
C ASP A 298 -11.58 30.95 12.57
N PHE A 299 -11.05 29.93 13.25
CA PHE A 299 -9.97 29.05 12.80
C PHE A 299 -8.66 29.79 12.46
N LYS A 300 -8.47 30.99 13.03
CA LYS A 300 -7.29 31.82 12.85
C LYS A 300 -6.10 31.26 13.63
N PHE A 301 -5.01 30.92 12.95
CA PHE A 301 -3.80 30.44 13.61
C PHE A 301 -2.95 31.58 14.20
N LYS A 302 -3.14 31.88 15.49
CA LYS A 302 -2.37 32.90 16.24
C LYS A 302 -1.04 32.33 16.77
N TYR A 303 -0.12 32.04 15.87
CA TYR A 303 1.09 31.27 16.17
C TYR A 303 2.08 31.91 17.17
N GLN A 304 2.01 33.23 17.39
CA GLN A 304 2.95 33.94 18.29
C GLN A 304 2.53 33.93 19.77
N SER A 305 1.24 33.73 20.06
CA SER A 305 0.68 33.83 21.40
C SER A 305 0.31 32.46 21.96
N LEU A 306 0.54 32.21 23.25
CA LEU A 306 -0.08 31.06 23.93
C LEU A 306 -1.61 31.17 23.91
N GLY A 307 -2.29 30.05 24.19
CA GLY A 307 -3.76 29.99 24.17
C GLY A 307 -4.37 29.98 22.76
N HIS A 308 -3.59 29.67 21.72
CA HIS A 308 -4.10 29.53 20.34
C HIS A 308 -4.88 28.24 20.10
N GLY A 309 -4.87 27.32 21.07
CA GLY A 309 -5.68 26.10 21.06
C GLY A 309 -5.14 24.99 20.16
N SER A 310 -3.87 25.01 19.77
CA SER A 310 -3.27 23.95 18.93
C SER A 310 -1.99 23.37 19.52
N TYR A 311 -1.69 22.12 19.15
CA TYR A 311 -0.41 21.45 19.38
C TYR A 311 0.04 20.89 18.04
N PHE A 312 1.01 21.54 17.38
CA PHE A 312 1.41 21.23 16.00
C PHE A 312 2.90 21.01 15.82
N VAL A 313 3.26 20.07 14.96
CA VAL A 313 4.58 20.00 14.31
C VAL A 313 4.38 20.34 12.83
N SER A 314 5.22 21.19 12.26
CA SER A 314 5.20 21.52 10.83
C SER A 314 6.26 20.79 10.04
N ALA A 315 6.05 20.74 8.73
CA ALA A 315 6.94 20.13 7.75
C ALA A 315 8.39 20.62 7.83
N ASN A 316 8.62 21.87 8.28
CA ASN A 316 9.95 22.45 8.44
C ASN A 316 10.58 22.23 9.84
N GLY A 317 9.94 21.46 10.73
CA GLY A 317 10.47 21.09 12.05
C GLY A 317 10.08 22.02 13.20
N PHE A 318 9.29 23.06 12.94
CA PHE A 318 8.79 23.93 13.99
C PHE A 318 7.64 23.30 14.76
N THR A 319 7.49 23.73 16.01
CA THR A 319 6.50 23.26 16.97
C THR A 319 5.67 24.44 17.47
N TRP A 320 4.38 24.22 17.72
CA TRP A 320 3.49 25.20 18.33
C TRP A 320 2.71 24.54 19.44
N SER A 321 3.00 24.92 20.68
CA SER A 321 2.25 24.51 21.86
C SER A 321 1.35 25.65 22.32
N THR A 322 0.08 25.35 22.59
CA THR A 322 -0.84 26.34 23.16
C THR A 322 -0.57 26.61 24.64
N SER A 323 0.12 25.72 25.37
CA SER A 323 0.34 25.82 26.82
C SER A 323 1.79 26.03 27.24
N ILE A 324 2.77 25.60 26.42
CA ILE A 324 4.20 25.64 26.79
C ILE A 324 4.95 26.64 25.90
N LYS A 325 5.52 27.69 26.50
CA LYS A 325 6.21 28.77 25.79
C LYS A 325 7.44 28.27 25.03
N GLU A 326 8.22 27.40 25.64
CA GLU A 326 9.47 26.85 25.10
C GLU A 326 9.23 25.95 23.88
N GLN A 327 8.01 25.44 23.73
CA GLN A 327 7.57 24.62 22.61
C GLN A 327 6.68 25.40 21.62
N ASN A 328 6.48 26.70 21.82
CA ASN A 328 5.67 27.53 20.92
C ASN A 328 6.56 28.31 19.94
N ALA A 329 6.32 28.11 18.64
CA ALA A 329 7.15 28.63 17.56
C ALA A 329 8.64 28.22 17.68
N ALA A 330 8.92 27.03 18.22
CA ALA A 330 10.27 26.54 18.46
C ALA A 330 10.65 25.44 17.46
N ASN A 331 11.88 25.45 16.95
CA ASN A 331 12.39 24.44 16.01
C ASN A 331 12.89 23.19 16.76
N LEU A 332 11.98 22.46 17.38
CA LEU A 332 12.25 21.28 18.21
C LEU A 332 11.71 19.97 17.63
N GLY A 333 10.89 20.06 16.58
CA GLY A 333 10.26 18.92 15.94
C GLY A 333 11.17 18.23 14.93
N PHE A 334 10.56 17.59 13.95
CA PHE A 334 11.27 16.96 12.84
C PHE A 334 10.66 17.38 11.51
N LYS A 335 11.47 17.28 10.45
CA LYS A 335 11.03 17.67 9.11
C LYS A 335 10.30 16.51 8.43
N PHE A 336 9.29 16.85 7.65
CA PHE A 336 8.59 15.90 6.78
C PHE A 336 8.22 16.57 5.46
N LYS A 337 7.96 15.77 4.43
CA LYS A 337 7.74 16.22 3.05
C LYS A 337 6.55 15.51 2.42
N GLN A 338 6.32 15.81 1.14
CA GLN A 338 5.32 15.10 0.34
C GLN A 338 5.58 13.59 0.36
N ASN A 339 4.49 12.82 0.42
CA ASN A 339 4.44 11.36 0.53
C ASN A 339 4.90 10.79 1.88
N ASP A 340 5.16 11.62 2.89
CA ASP A 340 5.39 11.13 4.24
C ASP A 340 4.08 10.73 4.93
N ILE A 341 4.17 9.71 5.79
CA ILE A 341 3.12 9.32 6.73
C ILE A 341 3.58 9.71 8.12
N ILE A 342 2.75 10.47 8.82
CA ILE A 342 3.03 10.94 10.18
C ILE A 342 2.04 10.33 11.14
N LEU A 343 2.57 9.65 12.16
CA LEU A 343 1.80 8.93 13.17
C LEU A 343 1.63 9.81 14.40
N CYS A 344 0.45 9.78 14.99
CA CYS A 344 0.04 10.65 16.09
C CYS A 344 -0.59 9.81 17.22
N GLU A 345 0.03 9.83 18.40
CA GLU A 345 -0.44 9.15 19.61
C GLU A 345 -0.76 10.19 20.69
N LEU A 346 -2.02 10.23 21.12
CA LEU A 346 -2.47 11.05 22.24
C LEU A 346 -2.74 10.14 23.44
N ASP A 347 -2.04 10.38 24.55
CA ASP A 347 -2.26 9.74 25.84
C ASP A 347 -2.81 10.80 26.82
N ILE A 348 -4.13 10.75 27.05
CA ILE A 348 -4.82 11.73 27.89
C ILE A 348 -4.41 11.60 29.36
N GLU A 349 -4.20 10.36 29.83
CA GLU A 349 -3.87 10.09 31.22
C GLU A 349 -2.48 10.61 31.56
N GLN A 350 -1.54 10.46 30.64
CA GLN A 350 -0.18 11.00 30.78
C GLN A 350 -0.07 12.48 30.34
N LYS A 351 -1.14 13.06 29.77
CA LYS A 351 -1.14 14.39 29.16
C LYS A 351 -0.02 14.57 28.12
N LYS A 352 0.18 13.56 27.27
CA LYS A 352 1.23 13.52 26.26
C LYS A 352 0.67 13.37 24.86
N PHE A 353 1.27 14.07 23.90
CA PHE A 353 0.96 13.93 22.48
C PHE A 353 2.24 13.76 21.70
N THR A 354 2.42 12.55 21.18
CA THR A 354 3.60 12.15 20.43
C THR A 354 3.27 12.17 18.94
N ILE A 355 4.09 12.87 18.18
CA ILE A 355 4.08 12.87 16.72
C ILE A 355 5.39 12.22 16.25
N LEU A 356 5.33 11.25 15.35
CA LEU A 356 6.51 10.58 14.83
C LEU A 356 6.42 10.25 13.34
N SER A 357 7.56 10.22 12.67
CA SER A 357 7.67 9.77 11.28
C SER A 357 7.50 8.27 11.18
N HIS A 358 6.68 7.81 10.23
CA HIS A 358 6.55 6.39 9.92
C HIS A 358 7.88 5.78 9.41
N TYR A 359 8.61 6.52 8.58
CA TYR A 359 9.82 6.04 7.91
C TYR A 359 11.07 6.12 8.79
N ASN A 360 11.11 7.06 9.74
CA ASN A 360 12.20 7.19 10.70
C ASN A 360 11.66 7.37 12.12
N PRO A 361 11.49 6.30 12.89
CA PRO A 361 10.95 6.37 14.26
C PRO A 361 11.79 7.21 15.23
N LYS A 362 13.05 7.53 14.89
CA LYS A 362 13.88 8.45 15.68
C LYS A 362 13.41 9.91 15.51
N ASP A 363 12.78 10.21 14.40
CA ASP A 363 12.18 11.51 14.12
C ASP A 363 10.82 11.56 14.80
N GLN A 364 10.82 11.99 16.06
CA GLN A 364 9.63 12.14 16.88
C GLN A 364 9.71 13.39 17.74
N PHE A 365 8.55 13.91 18.11
CA PHE A 365 8.40 15.00 19.05
C PHE A 365 7.22 14.74 19.99
N CYS A 366 7.37 15.05 21.27
CA CYS A 366 6.34 14.83 22.28
C CYS A 366 6.00 16.16 22.96
N PHE A 367 4.75 16.59 22.82
CA PHE A 367 4.19 17.62 23.69
C PHE A 367 3.87 17.00 25.04
N GLU A 368 4.28 17.66 26.11
CA GLU A 368 3.97 17.28 27.49
C GLU A 368 2.99 18.27 28.09
N ASN A 369 2.36 17.91 29.22
CA ASN A 369 1.44 18.77 29.96
C ASN A 369 0.33 19.39 29.07
N ILE A 370 -0.29 18.54 28.26
CA ILE A 370 -1.42 18.96 27.42
C ILE A 370 -2.60 19.37 28.30
N GLU A 371 -3.13 20.54 28.01
CA GLU A 371 -4.27 21.11 28.70
C GLU A 371 -5.52 20.98 27.83
N ILE A 372 -6.58 20.45 28.44
CA ILE A 372 -7.90 20.33 27.84
C ILE A 372 -8.85 21.17 28.69
N PRO A 373 -9.29 22.35 28.21
CA PRO A 373 -10.27 23.15 28.92
C PRO A 373 -11.55 22.33 29.16
N THR A 374 -12.17 22.49 30.33
CA THR A 374 -13.36 21.72 30.74
C THR A 374 -14.52 21.81 29.73
N ASN A 375 -14.62 22.95 29.03
CA ASN A 375 -15.68 23.24 28.06
C ASN A 375 -15.24 23.05 26.60
N ASP A 376 -14.15 22.33 26.36
CA ASP A 376 -13.62 22.10 25.02
C ASP A 376 -13.40 20.60 24.75
N THR A 377 -13.18 20.27 23.48
CA THR A 377 -12.83 18.94 23.01
C THR A 377 -11.59 19.00 22.14
N LEU A 378 -10.74 17.98 22.26
CA LEU A 378 -9.59 17.82 21.39
C LEU A 378 -10.02 17.11 20.11
N HIS A 379 -9.54 17.64 18.98
CA HIS A 379 -9.74 17.06 17.66
C HIS A 379 -8.37 16.90 16.99
N ALA A 380 -8.20 15.83 16.22
CA ALA A 380 -7.11 15.78 15.26
C ALA A 380 -7.29 16.94 14.26
N SER A 381 -6.19 17.56 13.85
CA SER A 381 -6.24 18.77 13.03
C SER A 381 -5.01 18.92 12.15
N VAL A 382 -5.20 19.67 11.07
CA VAL A 382 -4.15 20.03 10.11
C VAL A 382 -4.21 21.52 9.85
N ASN A 383 -3.06 22.14 9.64
CA ASN A 383 -2.92 23.53 9.23
C ASN A 383 -2.32 23.55 7.82
N ILE A 384 -3.08 24.02 6.83
CA ILE A 384 -2.74 23.98 5.41
C ILE A 384 -2.73 25.41 4.86
N CYS A 385 -1.57 25.88 4.39
CA CYS A 385 -1.33 27.31 4.17
C CYS A 385 -1.49 27.74 2.70
N ASN A 386 -1.02 26.93 1.76
CA ASN A 386 -0.82 27.33 0.36
C ASN A 386 -1.79 26.61 -0.55
N ALA A 387 -2.21 27.29 -1.63
CA ALA A 387 -3.09 26.70 -2.63
C ALA A 387 -2.52 25.38 -3.17
N GLY A 388 -3.36 24.36 -3.20
CA GLY A 388 -3.05 23.02 -3.70
C GLY A 388 -2.36 22.11 -2.68
N GLU A 389 -2.00 22.57 -1.49
CA GLU A 389 -1.56 21.65 -0.42
C GLU A 389 -2.72 20.75 0.00
N ALA A 390 -2.39 19.48 0.25
CA ALA A 390 -3.37 18.46 0.56
C ALA A 390 -2.85 17.46 1.58
N VAL A 391 -3.72 17.12 2.53
CA VAL A 391 -3.46 16.12 3.58
C VAL A 391 -4.64 15.16 3.65
N GLU A 392 -4.34 13.86 3.68
CA GLU A 392 -5.31 12.77 3.87
C GLU A 392 -5.17 12.21 5.30
N ILE A 393 -6.27 11.82 5.92
CA ILE A 393 -6.25 11.00 7.14
C ILE A 393 -6.34 9.53 6.77
N ILE A 394 -5.44 8.73 7.36
CA ILE A 394 -5.41 7.28 7.18
C ILE A 394 -5.62 6.57 8.51
N GLU A 395 -6.15 5.34 8.45
CA GLU A 395 -6.34 4.53 9.64
C GLU A 395 -4.98 4.11 10.18
N TRP A 396 -4.72 4.41 11.45
CA TRP A 396 -3.53 3.91 12.14
C TRP A 396 -3.93 2.97 13.25
N ASN A 397 -3.51 1.72 13.11
CA ASN A 397 -3.61 0.74 14.17
C ASN A 397 -2.20 0.42 14.71
N PRO A 398 -1.88 0.80 15.96
CA PRO A 398 -0.55 0.67 16.53
C PRO A 398 -0.05 -0.78 16.63
N GLU A 399 -0.95 -1.77 16.68
CA GLU A 399 -0.57 -3.19 16.71
C GLU A 399 0.09 -3.63 15.40
N PHE A 400 -0.34 -3.08 14.26
CA PHE A 400 0.33 -3.31 12.98
C PHE A 400 1.69 -2.62 12.92
N SER A 401 1.85 -1.44 13.52
CA SER A 401 3.14 -0.75 13.55
C SER A 401 4.17 -1.48 14.40
N LYS A 402 3.79 -2.13 15.51
CA LYS A 402 4.72 -2.98 16.27
C LYS A 402 5.25 -4.15 15.42
N HIS A 403 4.39 -4.78 14.64
CA HIS A 403 4.78 -5.85 13.71
C HIS A 403 5.66 -5.32 12.57
N PHE A 404 5.33 -4.17 11.99
CA PHE A 404 6.10 -3.59 10.91
C PHE A 404 7.49 -3.10 11.37
N GLN A 405 7.57 -2.48 12.55
CA GLN A 405 8.85 -2.05 13.13
C GLN A 405 9.75 -3.24 13.51
N SER A 406 9.19 -4.29 14.09
CA SER A 406 9.95 -5.53 14.36
C SER A 406 10.42 -6.18 13.06
N PHE A 407 9.60 -6.20 12.00
CA PHE A 407 10.00 -6.67 10.68
C PHE A 407 11.15 -5.83 10.06
N LEU A 408 11.08 -4.50 10.12
CA LEU A 408 12.15 -3.62 9.64
C LEU A 408 13.44 -3.79 10.46
N GLN A 409 13.33 -4.01 11.78
CA GLN A 409 14.48 -4.31 12.63
C GLN A 409 15.10 -5.67 12.30
N GLN A 410 14.28 -6.69 11.99
CA GLN A 410 14.76 -8.01 11.54
C GLN A 410 15.50 -7.91 10.20
N LYS A 411 15.00 -7.12 9.23
CA LYS A 411 15.69 -6.90 7.95
C LYS A 411 16.97 -6.06 8.05
N LYS A 412 17.12 -5.26 9.12
CA LYS A 412 18.35 -4.51 9.43
C LYS A 412 19.41 -5.35 10.14
N GLN A 413 19.10 -6.59 10.56
CA GLN A 413 20.17 -7.51 10.94
C GLN A 413 20.96 -7.83 9.67
N PRO A 414 22.28 -7.57 9.63
CA PRO A 414 23.07 -7.85 8.46
C PRO A 414 22.94 -9.34 8.15
N ILE A 415 22.68 -9.65 6.87
CA ILE A 415 22.70 -11.00 6.31
C ILE A 415 24.13 -11.53 6.44
N LYS A 416 24.53 -11.93 7.66
CA LYS A 416 25.83 -12.55 7.95
C LYS A 416 25.74 -14.07 7.92
N GLN A 417 24.54 -14.64 7.79
CA GLN A 417 24.34 -16.09 7.82
C GLN A 417 24.16 -16.74 6.44
N SER A 418 24.02 -15.99 5.34
CA SER A 418 23.93 -16.59 3.98
C SER A 418 25.17 -16.43 3.11
N ILE A 419 26.22 -15.74 3.60
CA ILE A 419 27.47 -15.51 2.84
C ILE A 419 28.41 -16.74 2.90
N ASN A 420 28.16 -17.72 3.77
CA ASN A 420 28.97 -18.95 3.85
C ASN A 420 28.47 -20.08 2.94
N ASN A 421 27.68 -19.80 1.89
CA ASN A 421 27.31 -20.82 0.91
C ASN A 421 28.38 -20.89 -0.21
N PRO A 422 29.19 -21.97 -0.29
CA PRO A 422 30.33 -22.06 -1.20
C PRO A 422 29.94 -21.82 -2.67
N LYS A 423 28.74 -22.26 -3.07
CA LYS A 423 28.23 -22.12 -4.44
C LYS A 423 27.97 -20.68 -4.88
N ILE A 424 27.74 -19.75 -3.94
CA ILE A 424 27.50 -18.34 -4.25
C ILE A 424 28.84 -17.60 -4.36
N ILE A 425 29.84 -17.99 -3.56
CA ILE A 425 31.20 -17.46 -3.64
C ILE A 425 31.86 -17.87 -4.96
N ASP A 426 31.65 -19.10 -5.41
CA ASP A 426 32.21 -19.60 -6.68
C ASP A 426 31.63 -18.84 -7.89
N ASN A 427 30.31 -18.56 -7.91
CA ASN A 427 29.69 -17.77 -8.98
C ASN A 427 30.09 -16.28 -8.96
N TYR A 428 30.34 -15.70 -7.78
CA TYR A 428 30.77 -14.31 -7.66
C TYR A 428 32.23 -14.13 -8.10
N ASN A 429 33.11 -15.09 -7.77
CA ASN A 429 34.51 -15.06 -8.21
C ASN A 429 34.62 -15.32 -9.73
N TYR A 430 33.82 -16.24 -10.27
CA TYR A 430 33.76 -16.49 -11.72
C TYR A 430 33.34 -15.23 -12.51
N LEU A 431 32.33 -14.49 -12.02
CA LEU A 431 31.89 -13.23 -12.64
C LEU A 431 32.88 -12.08 -12.47
N LYS A 432 33.68 -12.11 -11.40
CA LYS A 432 34.72 -11.10 -11.15
C LYS A 432 35.93 -11.31 -12.04
N ASP A 433 36.34 -12.55 -12.27
CA ASP A 433 37.50 -12.88 -13.09
C ASP A 433 37.19 -12.65 -14.59
N ASP A 434 36.00 -13.02 -15.07
CA ASP A 434 35.53 -12.72 -16.44
C ASP A 434 35.38 -11.20 -16.71
N ALA A 435 35.05 -10.42 -15.67
CA ALA A 435 34.95 -8.96 -15.77
C ALA A 435 36.31 -8.27 -15.64
N TYR A 436 37.31 -8.88 -15.00
CA TYR A 436 38.63 -8.28 -14.87
C TYR A 436 39.44 -8.45 -16.17
N ASP A 437 39.34 -9.61 -16.81
CA ASP A 437 40.00 -9.89 -18.10
C ASP A 437 39.43 -9.05 -19.27
N TYR A 438 38.16 -8.64 -19.18
CA TYR A 438 37.53 -7.82 -20.23
C TYR A 438 37.75 -6.30 -20.03
N TRP A 439 38.14 -5.87 -18.83
CA TRP A 439 38.25 -4.45 -18.47
C TRP A 439 39.69 -4.01 -18.15
N SER A 440 40.66 -4.91 -18.10
CA SER A 440 42.08 -4.55 -17.91
C SER A 440 42.69 -3.75 -19.07
N ASP A 441 42.05 -3.76 -20.25
CA ASP A 441 42.49 -2.99 -21.43
C ASP A 441 41.91 -1.55 -21.47
N LEU A 442 41.03 -1.21 -20.53
CA LEU A 442 40.48 0.12 -20.38
C LEU A 442 40.81 0.60 -18.96
N ASP A 443 41.53 1.71 -18.85
CA ASP A 443 42.05 2.36 -17.62
C ASP A 443 40.94 2.85 -16.64
N VAL A 444 39.80 2.18 -16.61
CA VAL A 444 38.52 2.54 -15.99
C VAL A 444 38.16 1.58 -14.83
N ALA A 445 38.75 0.39 -14.77
CA ALA A 445 38.43 -0.63 -13.76
C ALA A 445 38.69 -0.14 -12.31
N ASP A 446 39.76 0.62 -12.08
CA ASP A 446 40.12 1.09 -10.73
C ASP A 446 39.19 2.16 -10.15
N GLN A 447 38.44 2.88 -11.00
CA GLN A 447 37.48 3.89 -10.55
C GLN A 447 36.12 3.29 -10.18
N PHE A 448 35.78 2.10 -10.70
CA PHE A 448 34.46 1.51 -10.53
C PHE A 448 34.37 0.58 -9.31
N PHE A 449 35.47 -0.10 -8.94
CA PHE A 449 35.47 -1.06 -7.83
C PHE A 449 35.88 -0.46 -6.47
N ASN A 450 36.34 0.79 -6.42
CA ASN A 450 36.74 1.48 -5.19
C ASN A 450 35.64 2.40 -4.59
N LYS A 451 34.41 2.36 -5.11
CA LYS A 451 33.21 2.96 -4.51
C LYS A 451 32.22 1.87 -4.17
#